data_AF-A0AAN6JYT3-F1
#
_entry.id   AF-A0AAN6JYT3-F1
#
_cell.length_a   1.000
_cell.length_b   1.000
_cell.length_c   1.000
_cell.angle_alpha   90.00
_cell.angle_beta   90.00
_cell.angle_gamma   90.00
#
_symmetry.space_group_name_H-M   'P 1'
#
loop_
_entity.id
_entity.type
_entity.pdbx_description
1 polymer ?
#
loop_
_entity_poly.entity_id
_entity_poly.type
_entity_poly.pdbx_seq_one_letter_code
_entity_poly.pdbx_strand_id
1 'polypeptide(L)'
;MCRPISLPAIAVVGDESVPVGSELYNLHANRLSIICPVIGNLARHVAQVVHYNVTSTAAIRNLWRAIKHSVDHYESTLPLRQTPLPAVAVAQPQTSAGVHYGSSKIRERPQYPHLKESKKFHSVQDVPASDSTTCNKFYSDYIKPRRTGGIMAIWCRHAIAMGFHCIPSAEGRDDVFSALFCYWPTPPRVVVYDFACQLASYCLAREPTFFADTLFVVDELHQHGHSQCTPSSWLSTYMANDPTLRHLNSSAAECGNAGLGRIKKSVAYATAPHAVAITKHFLSLWNRQKIRELTHVAS
;
A
#
# COMPACT_ATOMS: atom_id res chain seq x y z
N MET A 1 -9.06 -10.10 11.49
CA MET A 1 -9.08 -11.57 11.30
C MET A 1 -8.99 -11.83 9.80
N CYS A 2 -8.19 -12.83 9.40
CA CYS A 2 -7.77 -13.23 8.05
C CYS A 2 -8.44 -12.48 6.88
N ARG A 3 -7.65 -11.70 6.12
CA ARG A 3 -8.13 -11.10 4.86
C ARG A 3 -8.65 -12.23 3.95
N PRO A 4 -9.66 -12.01 3.08
CA PRO A 4 -10.07 -13.00 2.06
C PRO A 4 -8.88 -13.51 1.21
N ILE A 5 -7.84 -12.69 1.09
CA ILE A 5 -6.56 -12.99 0.45
C ILE A 5 -5.70 -14.05 1.17
N SER A 6 -5.83 -14.21 2.49
CA SER A 6 -5.13 -15.28 3.22
C SER A 6 -5.78 -16.65 3.04
N LEU A 7 -7.02 -16.73 2.56
CA LEU A 7 -7.79 -17.97 2.56
C LEU A 7 -7.15 -19.09 1.73
N PRO A 8 -6.65 -18.86 0.50
CA PRO A 8 -6.02 -19.93 -0.27
C PRO A 8 -4.75 -20.46 0.41
N ALA A 9 -4.00 -19.58 1.07
CA ALA A 9 -2.77 -20.00 1.75
C ALA A 9 -3.06 -20.67 3.10
N ILE A 10 -4.11 -20.26 3.83
CA ILE A 10 -4.60 -20.98 5.01
C ILE A 10 -5.12 -22.36 4.62
N ALA A 11 -5.84 -22.47 3.50
CA ALA A 11 -6.37 -23.74 3.02
C ALA A 11 -5.26 -24.75 2.78
N VAL A 12 -4.17 -24.35 2.12
CA VAL A 12 -3.00 -25.22 1.88
C VAL A 12 -2.24 -25.56 3.16
N VAL A 13 -2.03 -24.59 4.06
CA VAL A 13 -1.33 -24.84 5.34
C VAL A 13 -2.16 -25.71 6.29
N GLY A 14 -3.49 -25.67 6.18
CA GLY A 14 -4.41 -26.48 6.96
C GLY A 14 -4.80 -27.82 6.32
N ASP A 15 -4.30 -28.13 5.12
CA ASP A 15 -4.59 -29.39 4.42
C ASP A 15 -3.73 -30.54 4.98
N GLU A 16 -4.39 -31.61 5.44
CA GLU A 16 -3.70 -32.78 5.99
C GLU A 16 -2.93 -33.58 4.94
N SER A 17 -3.27 -33.41 3.66
CA SER A 17 -2.55 -34.04 2.54
C SER A 17 -1.21 -33.35 2.24
N VAL A 18 -0.99 -32.13 2.74
CA VAL A 18 0.24 -31.36 2.53
C VAL A 18 1.19 -31.58 3.71
N PRO A 19 2.32 -32.29 3.52
CA PRO A 19 3.25 -32.56 4.61
C PRO A 19 3.83 -31.25 5.15
N VAL A 20 3.82 -31.12 6.48
CA VAL A 20 4.44 -29.97 7.14
C VAL A 20 5.94 -29.96 6.84
N GLY A 21 6.45 -28.81 6.41
CA GLY A 21 7.86 -28.66 6.01
C GLY A 21 8.14 -29.00 4.54
N SER A 22 7.13 -29.47 3.79
CA SER A 22 7.24 -29.57 2.32
C SER A 22 7.44 -28.20 1.67
N GLU A 23 7.96 -28.18 0.44
CA GLU A 23 8.16 -26.95 -0.34
C GLU A 23 6.84 -26.18 -0.50
N LEU A 24 5.75 -26.88 -0.80
CA LEU A 24 4.41 -26.31 -0.92
C LEU A 24 3.93 -25.70 0.40
N TYR A 25 4.08 -26.42 1.52
CA TYR A 25 3.74 -25.88 2.84
C TYR A 25 4.53 -24.61 3.16
N ASN A 26 5.85 -24.64 2.95
CA ASN A 26 6.74 -23.52 3.25
C ASN A 26 6.44 -22.30 2.36
N LEU A 27 6.11 -22.51 1.09
CA LEU A 27 5.68 -21.45 0.18
C LEU A 27 4.42 -20.75 0.70
N HIS A 28 3.40 -21.51 1.09
CA HIS A 28 2.14 -20.94 1.58
C HIS A 28 2.26 -20.38 3.00
N ALA A 29 3.10 -20.95 3.88
CA ALA A 29 3.42 -20.38 5.18
C ALA A 29 4.17 -19.04 5.05
N ASN A 30 5.11 -18.94 4.11
CA ASN A 30 5.80 -17.70 3.78
C ASN A 30 4.81 -16.66 3.21
N ARG A 31 3.95 -17.06 2.28
CA ARG A 31 2.89 -16.20 1.75
C ARG A 31 1.95 -15.72 2.85
N LEU A 32 1.58 -16.59 3.80
CA LEU A 32 0.81 -16.20 4.97
C LEU A 32 1.57 -15.25 5.88
N SER A 33 2.89 -15.37 6.02
CA SER A 33 3.66 -14.45 6.88
C SER A 33 3.64 -13.02 6.33
N ILE A 34 3.51 -12.89 5.01
CA ILE A 34 3.34 -11.61 4.30
C ILE A 34 1.91 -11.08 4.47
N ILE A 35 0.90 -11.95 4.34
CA ILE A 35 -0.51 -11.51 4.35
C ILE A 35 -1.04 -11.33 5.79
N CYS A 36 -0.64 -12.20 6.69
CA CYS A 36 -1.06 -12.29 8.08
C CYS A 36 0.11 -12.78 8.96
N PRO A 37 0.98 -11.87 9.43
CA PRO A 37 2.22 -12.21 10.14
C PRO A 37 2.03 -13.18 11.31
N VAL A 38 0.99 -12.98 12.13
CA VAL A 38 0.70 -13.84 13.28
C VAL A 38 0.49 -15.29 12.84
N ILE A 39 -0.32 -15.48 11.80
CA ILE A 39 -0.72 -16.79 11.31
C ILE A 39 0.43 -17.43 10.52
N GLY A 40 1.05 -16.69 9.60
CA GLY A 40 2.17 -17.20 8.83
C GLY A 40 3.39 -17.53 9.69
N ASN A 41 3.72 -16.71 10.68
CA ASN A 41 4.83 -17.00 11.59
C ASN A 41 4.56 -18.23 12.45
N LEU A 42 3.32 -18.42 12.91
CA LEU A 42 2.93 -19.65 13.58
C LEU A 42 3.10 -20.87 12.64
N ALA A 43 2.65 -20.77 11.38
CA ALA A 43 2.80 -21.84 10.39
C ALA A 43 4.27 -22.18 10.11
N ARG A 44 5.15 -21.17 10.00
CA ARG A 44 6.60 -21.38 9.82
C ARG A 44 7.26 -21.98 11.06
N HIS A 45 6.88 -21.52 12.24
CA HIS A 45 7.41 -22.07 13.49
C HIS A 45 7.05 -23.55 13.62
N VAL A 46 5.82 -23.93 13.24
CA VAL A 46 5.40 -25.34 13.18
C VAL A 46 6.32 -26.14 12.27
N ALA A 47 6.62 -25.65 11.06
CA ALA A 47 7.54 -26.33 10.14
C ALA A 47 8.93 -26.56 10.72
N GLN A 48 9.42 -25.63 11.54
CA GLN A 48 10.73 -25.74 12.20
C GLN A 48 10.72 -26.72 13.39
N VAL A 49 9.59 -26.85 14.09
CA VAL A 49 9.46 -27.63 15.33
C VAL A 49 9.01 -29.08 15.11
N VAL A 50 8.52 -29.44 13.91
CA VAL A 50 8.07 -30.81 13.58
C VAL A 50 9.16 -31.87 13.83
N HIS A 51 10.44 -31.50 13.80
CA HIS A 51 11.53 -32.42 14.11
C HIS A 51 11.65 -32.82 15.59
N TYR A 52 10.92 -32.18 16.52
CA TYR A 52 11.18 -32.34 17.96
C TYR A 52 9.98 -32.76 18.83
N ASN A 53 8.71 -32.64 18.39
CA ASN A 53 7.58 -33.09 19.21
C ASN A 53 6.27 -33.30 18.42
N VAL A 54 5.68 -34.49 18.51
CA VAL A 54 4.48 -34.90 17.75
C VAL A 54 3.19 -34.26 18.31
N THR A 55 3.10 -34.03 19.62
CA THR A 55 1.89 -33.54 20.31
C THR A 55 1.56 -32.08 20.00
N SER A 56 2.56 -31.21 19.77
CA SER A 56 2.33 -29.80 19.41
C SER A 56 1.81 -29.64 17.98
N THR A 57 2.20 -30.55 17.07
CA THR A 57 1.74 -30.52 15.67
C THR A 57 0.25 -30.82 15.54
N ALA A 58 -0.30 -31.71 16.38
CA ALA A 58 -1.73 -32.05 16.38
C ALA A 58 -2.60 -30.87 16.85
N ALA A 59 -2.21 -30.17 17.92
CA ALA A 59 -2.94 -29.01 18.42
C ALA A 59 -2.97 -27.86 17.41
N ILE A 60 -1.85 -27.64 16.72
CA ILE A 60 -1.74 -26.58 15.71
C ILE A 60 -2.51 -26.97 14.43
N ARG A 61 -2.52 -28.25 14.02
CA ARG A 61 -3.42 -28.72 12.96
C ARG A 61 -4.90 -28.54 13.32
N ASN A 62 -5.28 -28.79 14.58
CA ASN A 62 -6.66 -28.55 15.02
C ASN A 62 -7.03 -27.07 14.91
N LEU A 63 -6.11 -26.15 15.26
CA LEU A 63 -6.29 -24.72 15.06
C LEU A 63 -6.43 -24.37 13.56
N TRP A 64 -5.58 -24.94 12.70
CA TRP A 64 -5.69 -24.74 11.25
C TRP A 64 -7.02 -25.22 10.69
N ARG A 65 -7.49 -26.39 11.13
CA ARG A 65 -8.81 -26.93 10.78
C ARG A 65 -9.94 -26.00 11.23
N ALA A 66 -9.90 -25.50 12.45
CA ALA A 66 -10.91 -24.58 12.96
C ALA A 66 -10.94 -23.26 12.17
N ILE A 67 -9.77 -22.73 11.80
CA ILE A 67 -9.66 -21.54 10.95
C ILE A 67 -10.22 -21.85 9.55
N LYS A 68 -9.79 -22.95 8.92
CA LYS A 68 -10.29 -23.37 7.60
C LYS A 68 -11.82 -23.55 7.59
N HIS A 69 -12.37 -24.24 8.57
CA HIS A 69 -13.83 -24.43 8.67
C HIS A 69 -14.57 -23.10 8.81
N SER A 70 -14.05 -22.19 9.63
CA SER A 70 -14.61 -20.84 9.77
C SER A 70 -14.58 -20.10 8.43
N VAL A 71 -13.47 -20.22 7.70
CA VAL A 71 -13.27 -19.62 6.38
C VAL A 71 -14.24 -20.18 5.34
N ASP A 72 -14.33 -21.50 5.21
CA ASP A 72 -15.22 -22.17 4.25
C ASP A 72 -16.69 -21.79 4.55
N HIS A 73 -17.05 -21.69 5.85
CA HIS A 73 -18.35 -21.18 6.27
C HIS A 73 -18.59 -19.74 5.80
N TYR A 74 -17.63 -18.83 5.97
CA TYR A 74 -17.73 -17.45 5.49
C TYR A 74 -17.83 -17.37 3.95
N GLU A 75 -17.05 -18.15 3.19
CA GLU A 75 -17.15 -18.17 1.73
C GLU A 75 -18.51 -18.71 1.25
N SER A 76 -19.08 -19.70 1.94
CA SER A 76 -20.39 -20.26 1.59
C SER A 76 -21.57 -19.33 1.90
N THR A 77 -21.39 -18.42 2.87
CA THR A 77 -22.45 -17.49 3.32
C THR A 77 -22.33 -16.10 2.71
N LEU A 78 -21.13 -15.70 2.27
CA LEU A 78 -20.93 -14.44 1.59
C LEU A 78 -21.37 -14.56 0.13
N PRO A 79 -22.30 -13.71 -0.35
CA PRO A 79 -22.61 -13.69 -1.77
C PRO A 79 -21.32 -13.37 -2.53
N LEU A 80 -21.04 -14.12 -3.61
CA LEU A 80 -19.97 -13.80 -4.55
C LEU A 80 -20.07 -12.32 -4.88
N ARG A 81 -19.08 -11.53 -4.45
CA ARG A 81 -19.02 -10.11 -4.78
C ARG A 81 -18.73 -10.06 -6.27
N GLN A 82 -19.79 -10.05 -7.07
CA GLN A 82 -19.68 -9.74 -8.48
C GLN A 82 -19.03 -8.36 -8.54
N THR A 83 -17.81 -8.31 -9.07
CA THR A 83 -17.24 -7.04 -9.51
C THR A 83 -18.31 -6.45 -10.43
N PRO A 84 -18.92 -5.30 -10.10
CA PRO A 84 -19.92 -4.73 -10.97
C PRO A 84 -19.30 -4.64 -12.36
N LEU A 85 -20.02 -5.09 -13.39
CA LEU A 85 -19.66 -4.74 -14.76
C LEU A 85 -19.37 -3.23 -14.75
N PRO A 86 -18.22 -2.78 -15.28
CA PRO A 86 -17.83 -1.39 -15.18
C PRO A 86 -19.01 -0.55 -15.65
N ALA A 87 -19.65 0.13 -14.70
CA ALA A 87 -20.68 1.10 -15.03
C ALA A 87 -20.03 2.03 -16.05
N VAL A 88 -20.71 2.27 -17.18
CA VAL A 88 -20.27 3.18 -18.24
C VAL A 88 -19.49 4.31 -17.58
N ALA A 89 -18.18 4.34 -17.83
CA ALA A 89 -17.25 5.15 -17.09
C ALA A 89 -17.64 6.62 -17.27
N VAL A 90 -18.46 7.14 -16.35
CA VAL A 90 -18.63 8.57 -16.22
C VAL A 90 -17.36 9.01 -15.53
N ALA A 91 -16.39 9.38 -16.36
CA ALA A 91 -15.13 9.98 -15.94
C ALA A 91 -15.46 11.01 -14.87
N GLN A 92 -15.02 10.76 -13.64
CA GLN A 92 -14.95 11.87 -12.70
C GLN A 92 -13.99 12.89 -13.34
N PRO A 93 -14.29 14.20 -13.28
CA PRO A 93 -13.38 15.21 -13.78
C PRO A 93 -12.13 15.22 -12.89
N GLN A 94 -11.20 14.31 -13.19
CA GLN A 94 -9.84 14.38 -12.72
C GLN A 94 -9.21 15.50 -13.53
N THR A 95 -9.00 16.64 -12.89
CA THR A 95 -8.26 17.75 -13.48
C THR A 95 -6.88 17.21 -13.85
N SER A 96 -6.64 16.96 -15.14
CA SER A 96 -5.36 16.48 -15.69
C SER A 96 -4.19 17.43 -15.40
N ALA A 97 -4.48 18.66 -14.97
CA ALA A 97 -3.52 19.60 -14.44
C ALA A 97 -3.04 19.15 -13.05
N GLY A 98 -2.07 18.23 -13.00
CA GLY A 98 -1.40 17.90 -11.74
C GLY A 98 -0.80 16.50 -11.64
N VAL A 99 -1.09 15.59 -12.57
CA VAL A 99 -0.59 14.21 -12.49
C VAL A 99 0.45 13.95 -13.58
N HIS A 100 1.59 13.38 -13.21
CA HIS A 100 2.61 12.99 -14.16
C HIS A 100 3.31 11.70 -13.74
N TYR A 101 3.25 10.68 -14.60
CA TYR A 101 4.00 9.43 -14.49
C TYR A 101 4.83 9.18 -15.74
N GLY A 102 5.85 8.33 -15.61
CA GLY A 102 6.64 7.88 -16.75
C GLY A 102 5.82 7.07 -17.78
N SER A 103 4.67 6.53 -17.38
CA SER A 103 3.72 5.80 -18.22
C SER A 103 2.45 6.61 -18.48
N SER A 104 1.79 6.28 -19.60
CA SER A 104 0.42 6.75 -19.84
C SER A 104 -0.55 6.09 -18.87
N LYS A 105 -1.65 6.78 -18.57
CA LYS A 105 -2.75 6.21 -17.80
C LYS A 105 -3.30 4.99 -18.55
N ILE A 106 -3.37 3.85 -17.87
CA ILE A 106 -3.80 2.57 -18.46
C ILE A 106 -5.20 2.14 -18.00
N ARG A 107 -5.71 2.73 -16.92
CA ARG A 107 -7.04 2.43 -16.38
C ARG A 107 -7.73 3.69 -15.92
N GLU A 108 -9.03 3.73 -16.17
CA GLU A 108 -9.93 4.66 -15.52
C GLU A 108 -10.39 4.09 -14.18
N ARG A 109 -10.54 4.96 -13.19
CA ARG A 109 -11.00 4.57 -11.87
C ARG A 109 -12.51 4.31 -11.90
N PRO A 110 -12.99 3.12 -11.50
CA PRO A 110 -14.41 2.86 -11.34
C PRO A 110 -15.03 3.76 -10.26
N GLN A 111 -16.33 4.00 -10.38
CA GLN A 111 -17.11 4.53 -9.26
C GLN A 111 -17.45 3.38 -8.31
N TYR A 112 -17.38 3.64 -7.00
CA TYR A 112 -17.70 2.65 -5.97
C TYR A 112 -18.96 3.07 -5.19
N PRO A 113 -20.16 3.01 -5.80
CA PRO A 113 -21.39 3.55 -5.20
C PRO A 113 -21.79 2.89 -3.87
N HIS A 114 -21.37 1.63 -3.67
CA HIS A 114 -21.62 0.89 -2.43
C HIS A 114 -20.65 1.23 -1.30
N LEU A 115 -19.51 1.82 -1.63
CA LEU A 115 -18.69 2.45 -0.61
C LEU A 115 -19.34 3.80 -0.36
N LYS A 116 -19.81 4.04 0.86
CA LYS A 116 -20.23 5.37 1.30
C LYS A 116 -18.98 6.26 1.33
N GLU A 117 -18.45 6.59 0.17
CA GLU A 117 -17.52 7.69 0.01
C GLU A 117 -18.34 8.89 0.45
N SER A 118 -18.05 9.40 1.63
CA SER A 118 -18.57 10.67 2.07
C SER A 118 -18.39 11.60 0.89
N LYS A 119 -19.48 12.17 0.36
CA LYS A 119 -19.50 13.22 -0.67
C LYS A 119 -18.76 14.49 -0.22
N LYS A 120 -17.87 14.39 0.75
CA LYS A 120 -16.86 15.36 1.09
C LYS A 120 -15.72 15.22 0.07
N PHE A 121 -16.01 15.61 -1.18
CA PHE A 121 -15.12 16.63 -1.73
C PHE A 121 -15.16 17.72 -0.68
N HIS A 122 -14.14 17.81 0.18
CA HIS A 122 -14.09 18.88 1.15
C HIS A 122 -13.99 20.17 0.34
N SER A 123 -15.15 20.76 0.05
CA SER A 123 -15.25 22.19 -0.16
C SER A 123 -14.53 22.84 1.01
N VAL A 124 -13.76 23.85 0.67
CA VAL A 124 -12.72 24.57 1.40
C VAL A 124 -13.10 25.06 2.82
N GLN A 125 -14.31 24.77 3.31
CA GLN A 125 -14.90 25.45 4.47
C GLN A 125 -15.33 24.55 5.64
N ASP A 126 -15.53 23.23 5.49
CA ASP A 126 -16.15 22.42 6.56
C ASP A 126 -15.36 21.16 6.97
N VAL A 127 -14.26 21.33 7.69
CA VAL A 127 -13.62 20.24 8.44
C VAL A 127 -13.59 20.58 9.93
N PRO A 128 -14.49 20.01 10.75
CA PRO A 128 -14.32 20.02 12.20
C PRO A 128 -13.13 19.12 12.57
N ALA A 129 -12.32 19.60 13.51
CA ALA A 129 -10.98 19.11 13.85
C ALA A 129 -10.88 17.72 14.50
N SER A 130 -11.93 16.88 14.44
CA SER A 130 -12.06 15.71 15.33
C SER A 130 -12.19 14.35 14.63
N ASP A 131 -11.99 14.25 13.32
CA ASP A 131 -12.11 12.96 12.63
C ASP A 131 -10.72 12.34 12.37
N SER A 132 -10.37 11.31 13.15
CA SER A 132 -9.08 10.59 13.14
C SER A 132 -8.80 9.81 11.84
N THR A 133 -9.69 9.91 10.87
CA THR A 133 -9.67 9.23 9.57
C THR A 133 -8.95 10.03 8.47
N THR A 134 -8.59 11.29 8.74
CA THR A 134 -7.99 12.22 7.78
C THR A 134 -6.67 12.78 8.32
N CYS A 135 -5.59 12.70 7.53
CA CYS A 135 -4.30 13.28 7.91
C CYS A 135 -4.39 14.81 7.85
N ASN A 136 -4.65 15.45 8.99
CA ASN A 136 -4.83 16.90 9.09
C ASN A 136 -3.53 17.66 9.38
N LYS A 137 -2.36 17.01 9.24
CA LYS A 137 -1.05 17.46 9.78
C LYS A 137 -0.63 18.87 9.33
N PHE A 138 -1.23 19.41 8.26
CA PHE A 138 -0.92 20.75 7.73
C PHE A 138 -2.12 21.53 7.17
N TYR A 139 -3.34 21.20 7.60
CA TYR A 139 -4.58 21.81 7.06
C TYR A 139 -4.55 23.36 7.15
N SER A 140 -4.08 23.92 8.26
CA SER A 140 -3.96 25.37 8.48
C SER A 140 -2.93 26.05 7.60
N ASP A 141 -1.86 25.34 7.23
CA ASP A 141 -0.66 25.91 6.63
C ASP A 141 -0.74 25.99 5.11
N TYR A 142 -1.64 25.22 4.50
CA TYR A 142 -1.85 25.19 3.05
C TYR A 142 -3.13 25.91 2.61
N ILE A 143 -4.23 25.77 3.37
CA ILE A 143 -5.52 26.36 2.97
C ILE A 143 -5.56 27.88 3.22
N LYS A 144 -5.09 28.37 4.38
CA LYS A 144 -5.07 29.81 4.67
C LYS A 144 -4.29 30.64 3.64
N PRO A 145 -3.12 30.20 3.13
CA PRO A 145 -2.40 30.91 2.07
C PRO A 145 -2.80 30.54 0.63
N ARG A 146 -3.91 29.82 0.39
CA ARG A 146 -4.34 29.35 -0.95
C ARG A 146 -3.27 28.57 -1.72
N ARG A 147 -2.49 27.75 -1.02
CA ARG A 147 -1.46 26.88 -1.62
C ARG A 147 -2.04 25.50 -1.86
N THR A 148 -1.54 24.79 -2.88
CA THR A 148 -1.87 23.38 -3.10
C THR A 148 -1.53 22.56 -1.86
N GLY A 149 -2.35 21.55 -1.54
CA GLY A 149 -2.11 20.58 -0.45
C GLY A 149 -0.77 19.83 -0.51
N GLY A 150 -0.08 19.84 -1.66
CA GLY A 150 1.31 19.40 -1.78
C GLY A 150 1.60 18.66 -3.07
N ILE A 151 2.71 17.91 -3.07
CA ILE A 151 3.07 16.97 -4.13
C ILE A 151 3.24 15.60 -3.46
N MET A 152 2.48 14.61 -3.93
CA MET A 152 2.71 13.20 -3.59
C MET A 152 3.55 12.59 -4.70
N ALA A 153 4.83 12.31 -4.42
CA ALA A 153 5.71 11.63 -5.34
C ALA A 153 5.83 10.13 -5.00
N ILE A 154 5.89 9.29 -6.02
CA ILE A 154 6.11 7.85 -5.87
C ILE A 154 7.55 7.55 -6.27
N TRP A 155 8.23 6.80 -5.40
CA TRP A 155 9.63 6.45 -5.54
C TRP A 155 9.79 4.94 -5.60
N CYS A 156 10.72 4.43 -6.41
CA CYS A 156 11.14 3.04 -6.31
C CYS A 156 12.22 2.86 -5.23
N ARG A 157 12.56 1.61 -4.90
CA ARG A 157 13.61 1.27 -3.91
C ARG A 157 15.00 1.87 -4.22
N HIS A 158 15.25 2.30 -5.46
CA HIS A 158 16.50 2.94 -5.85
C HIS A 158 16.45 4.48 -5.74
N ALA A 159 15.43 5.03 -5.09
CA ALA A 159 15.15 6.46 -5.00
C ALA A 159 14.97 7.15 -6.37
N ILE A 160 14.53 6.40 -7.39
CA ILE A 160 14.11 6.94 -8.68
C ILE A 160 12.64 7.31 -8.59
N ALA A 161 12.28 8.53 -9.00
CA ALA A 161 10.90 8.99 -9.05
C ALA A 161 10.17 8.33 -10.22
N MET A 162 9.06 7.67 -9.92
CA MET A 162 8.18 7.04 -10.91
C MET A 162 7.13 8.04 -11.44
N GLY A 163 6.79 9.04 -10.64
CA GLY A 163 5.85 10.10 -10.98
C GLY A 163 5.32 10.80 -9.73
N PHE A 164 4.35 11.69 -9.93
CA PHE A 164 3.74 12.48 -8.87
C PHE A 164 2.30 12.90 -9.15
N HIS A 165 1.57 13.20 -8.08
CA HIS A 165 0.31 13.93 -8.08
C HIS A 165 0.50 15.28 -7.38
N CYS A 166 -0.04 16.35 -7.96
CA CYS A 166 -0.30 17.60 -7.25
C CYS A 166 -1.60 17.44 -6.45
N ILE A 167 -1.49 17.58 -5.14
CA ILE A 167 -2.61 17.41 -4.22
C ILE A 167 -3.29 18.77 -4.03
N PRO A 168 -4.60 18.89 -4.27
CA PRO A 168 -5.30 20.17 -4.12
C PRO A 168 -5.51 20.59 -2.66
N SER A 169 -5.77 19.66 -1.73
CA SER A 169 -6.15 20.00 -0.34
C SER A 169 -5.31 19.28 0.73
N ALA A 170 -5.39 17.96 0.82
CA ALA A 170 -4.68 17.17 1.83
C ALA A 170 -4.25 15.82 1.26
N GLU A 171 -3.03 15.42 1.58
CA GLU A 171 -2.52 14.10 1.21
C GLU A 171 -3.35 13.01 1.87
N GLY A 172 -3.69 11.99 1.10
CA GLY A 172 -4.43 10.86 1.62
C GLY A 172 -4.32 9.61 0.77
N ARG A 173 -5.16 8.64 1.10
CA ARG A 173 -5.20 7.31 0.49
C ARG A 173 -5.65 7.34 -0.97
N ASP A 174 -6.43 8.36 -1.33
CA ASP A 174 -7.08 8.49 -2.63
C ASP A 174 -6.07 8.71 -3.76
N ASP A 175 -5.09 9.59 -3.54
CA ASP A 175 -4.03 9.86 -4.52
C ASP A 175 -3.15 8.64 -4.74
N VAL A 176 -2.70 7.98 -3.66
CA VAL A 176 -1.87 6.77 -3.76
C VAL A 176 -2.63 5.65 -4.45
N PHE A 177 -3.90 5.42 -4.10
CA PHE A 177 -4.73 4.44 -4.78
C PHE A 177 -4.87 4.77 -6.27
N SER A 178 -5.19 6.02 -6.60
CA SER A 178 -5.39 6.45 -7.97
C SER A 178 -4.11 6.29 -8.80
N ALA A 179 -2.95 6.60 -8.21
CA ALA A 179 -1.66 6.38 -8.85
C ALA A 179 -1.40 4.91 -9.16
N LEU A 180 -1.50 4.04 -8.15
CA LEU A 180 -1.23 2.61 -8.30
C LEU A 180 -2.24 1.94 -9.23
N PHE A 181 -3.52 2.27 -9.13
CA PHE A 181 -4.55 1.64 -9.93
C PHE A 181 -4.62 2.18 -11.37
N CYS A 182 -4.33 3.46 -11.61
CA CYS A 182 -4.51 4.03 -12.96
C CYS A 182 -3.27 3.88 -13.84
N TYR A 183 -2.07 3.70 -13.26
CA TYR A 183 -0.80 3.78 -14.00
C TYR A 183 0.06 2.51 -13.98
N TRP A 184 -0.21 1.54 -13.09
CA TRP A 184 0.57 0.30 -12.99
C TRP A 184 -0.18 -0.91 -13.56
N PRO A 185 0.36 -1.63 -14.57
CA PRO A 185 -0.27 -2.83 -15.14
C PRO A 185 -0.55 -3.93 -14.12
N THR A 186 0.35 -4.07 -13.15
CA THR A 186 0.26 -4.97 -12.00
C THR A 186 0.67 -4.18 -10.76
N PRO A 187 0.02 -4.35 -9.59
CA PRO A 187 0.41 -3.56 -8.44
C PRO A 187 1.83 -3.92 -7.98
N PRO A 188 2.51 -3.03 -7.26
CA PRO A 188 3.72 -3.41 -6.54
C PRO A 188 3.44 -4.54 -5.54
N ARG A 189 4.42 -5.43 -5.37
CA ARG A 189 4.36 -6.47 -4.33
C ARG A 189 4.41 -5.89 -2.92
N VAL A 190 5.10 -4.77 -2.74
CA VAL A 190 5.23 -4.06 -1.47
C VAL A 190 5.05 -2.57 -1.72
N VAL A 191 4.19 -1.95 -0.92
CA VAL A 191 3.96 -0.51 -0.87
C VAL A 191 4.33 -0.04 0.54
N VAL A 192 5.38 0.77 0.62
CA VAL A 192 5.79 1.45 1.86
C VAL A 192 5.18 2.83 1.85
N TYR A 193 4.38 3.15 2.87
CA TYR A 193 3.71 4.44 2.96
C TYR A 193 3.37 4.78 4.42
N ASP A 194 3.57 6.03 4.84
CA ASP A 194 3.31 6.47 6.21
C ASP A 194 1.88 6.16 6.64
N PHE A 195 0.92 6.31 5.74
CA PHE A 195 -0.48 6.01 6.00
C PHE A 195 -0.95 4.66 5.43
N ALA A 196 -0.01 3.71 5.28
CA ALA A 196 -0.28 2.38 4.73
C ALA A 196 -1.35 1.59 5.50
N CYS A 197 -1.44 1.77 6.82
CA CYS A 197 -2.41 1.09 7.68
C CYS A 197 -3.86 1.31 7.23
N GLN A 198 -4.18 2.52 6.76
CA GLN A 198 -5.51 2.85 6.24
C GLN A 198 -5.58 2.70 4.70
N LEU A 199 -4.44 2.81 3.99
CA LEU A 199 -4.39 2.58 2.54
C LEU A 199 -4.74 1.13 2.20
N ALA A 200 -4.28 0.16 2.98
CA ALA A 200 -4.51 -1.26 2.70
C ALA A 200 -6.00 -1.61 2.62
N SER A 201 -6.77 -1.20 3.63
CA SER A 201 -8.22 -1.41 3.65
C SER A 201 -8.92 -0.60 2.57
N TYR A 202 -8.44 0.60 2.27
CA TYR A 202 -8.96 1.45 1.22
C TYR A 202 -8.83 0.81 -0.18
N CYS A 203 -7.65 0.26 -0.49
CA CYS A 203 -7.36 -0.43 -1.74
C CYS A 203 -8.17 -1.72 -1.87
N LEU A 204 -8.19 -2.56 -0.83
CA LEU A 204 -8.88 -3.86 -0.87
C LEU A 204 -10.41 -3.73 -0.86
N ALA A 205 -10.97 -2.67 -0.27
CA ALA A 205 -12.41 -2.43 -0.33
C ALA A 205 -12.90 -2.12 -1.77
N ARG A 206 -12.02 -1.50 -2.56
CA ARG A 206 -12.27 -1.05 -3.94
C ARG A 206 -11.91 -2.10 -4.95
N GLU A 207 -10.65 -2.52 -4.95
CA GLU A 207 -10.04 -3.36 -5.98
C GLU A 207 -9.31 -4.57 -5.35
N PRO A 208 -10.04 -5.49 -4.69
CA PRO A 208 -9.45 -6.60 -3.94
C PRO A 208 -8.64 -7.55 -4.82
N THR A 209 -9.10 -7.81 -6.04
CA THR A 209 -8.41 -8.70 -6.99
C THR A 209 -7.12 -8.06 -7.50
N PHE A 210 -7.15 -6.76 -7.81
CA PHE A 210 -5.96 -6.06 -8.29
C PHE A 210 -4.88 -6.03 -7.21
N PHE A 211 -5.22 -5.67 -5.97
CA PHE A 211 -4.26 -5.56 -4.86
C PHE A 211 -4.07 -6.86 -4.05
N ALA A 212 -4.42 -8.01 -4.63
CA ALA A 212 -4.48 -9.27 -3.90
C ALA A 212 -3.14 -9.67 -3.26
N ASP A 213 -2.06 -9.44 -4.00
CA ASP A 213 -0.70 -9.83 -3.64
C ASP A 213 0.17 -8.63 -3.22
N THR A 214 -0.46 -7.52 -2.84
CA THR A 214 0.24 -6.31 -2.38
C THR A 214 0.31 -6.26 -0.85
N LEU A 215 1.53 -6.25 -0.33
CA LEU A 215 1.83 -5.93 1.06
C LEU A 215 1.86 -4.40 1.24
N PHE A 216 1.07 -3.89 2.18
CA PHE A 216 1.07 -2.48 2.56
C PHE A 216 1.66 -2.34 3.95
N VAL A 217 2.71 -1.53 4.08
CA VAL A 217 3.45 -1.36 5.34
C VAL A 217 3.83 0.08 5.59
N VAL A 218 3.80 0.47 6.85
CA VAL A 218 4.29 1.77 7.34
C VAL A 218 5.80 1.72 7.42
N ASP A 219 6.44 2.79 6.96
CA ASP A 219 7.89 2.96 7.02
C ASP A 219 8.42 2.83 8.46
N GLU A 220 9.66 2.36 8.60
CA GLU A 220 10.29 2.05 9.88
C GLU A 220 10.48 3.30 10.76
N LEU A 221 10.75 4.45 10.15
CA LEU A 221 10.91 5.71 10.88
C LEU A 221 9.56 6.26 11.34
N HIS A 222 8.52 6.06 10.52
CA HIS A 222 7.18 6.59 10.76
C HIS A 222 6.32 5.70 11.67
N GLN A 223 6.59 4.40 11.77
CA GLN A 223 5.78 3.45 12.54
C GLN A 223 5.60 3.83 14.03
N HIS A 224 6.57 4.52 14.63
CA HIS A 224 6.51 4.99 16.02
C HIS A 224 5.38 6.00 16.27
N GLY A 225 4.97 6.73 15.22
CA GLY A 225 3.84 7.67 15.26
C GLY A 225 2.47 6.98 15.24
N HIS A 226 2.42 5.66 15.01
CA HIS A 226 1.18 4.90 14.84
C HIS A 226 0.80 4.09 16.08
N SER A 227 0.57 4.79 17.20
CA SER A 227 0.23 4.16 18.50
C SER A 227 -1.07 3.33 18.49
N GLN A 228 -1.99 3.63 17.57
CA GLN A 228 -3.25 2.89 17.40
C GLN A 228 -3.18 1.77 16.35
N CYS A 229 -2.06 1.64 15.63
CA CYS A 229 -1.92 0.60 14.61
C CYS A 229 -1.23 -0.63 15.19
N THR A 230 -1.62 -1.80 14.67
CA THR A 230 -1.04 -3.07 15.08
C THR A 230 0.32 -3.30 14.42
N PRO A 231 1.21 -4.12 15.03
CA PRO A 231 2.49 -4.50 14.44
C PRO A 231 2.41 -5.10 13.03
N SER A 232 1.27 -5.68 12.67
CA SER A 232 1.00 -6.17 11.31
C SER A 232 0.96 -5.08 10.23
N SER A 233 1.01 -3.80 10.59
CA SER A 233 1.15 -2.71 9.62
C SER A 233 2.58 -2.17 9.53
N TRP A 234 3.52 -2.69 10.32
CA TRP A 234 4.87 -2.14 10.46
C TRP A 234 5.87 -2.90 9.61
N LEU A 235 6.66 -2.19 8.77
CA LEU A 235 7.69 -2.82 7.94
C LEU A 235 8.70 -3.63 8.78
N SER A 236 9.08 -3.14 9.97
CA SER A 236 10.00 -3.82 10.89
C SER A 236 9.57 -5.25 11.26
N THR A 237 8.27 -5.47 11.47
CA THR A 237 7.70 -6.78 11.79
C THR A 237 7.90 -7.76 10.64
N TYR A 238 7.80 -7.28 9.41
CA TYR A 238 8.02 -8.09 8.22
C TYR A 238 9.50 -8.32 7.95
N MET A 239 10.35 -7.31 8.12
CA MET A 239 11.80 -7.44 8.01
C MET A 239 12.38 -8.48 8.98
N ALA A 240 11.82 -8.61 10.18
CA ALA A 240 12.23 -9.64 11.13
C ALA A 240 12.05 -11.06 10.54
N ASN A 241 11.02 -11.26 9.71
CA ASN A 241 10.59 -12.57 9.22
C ASN A 241 11.01 -12.86 7.78
N ASP A 242 11.13 -11.83 6.93
CA ASP A 242 11.51 -11.93 5.52
C ASP A 242 12.79 -11.13 5.27
N PRO A 243 13.95 -11.81 5.14
CA PRO A 243 15.23 -11.17 4.84
C PRO A 243 15.21 -10.32 3.56
N THR A 244 14.37 -10.65 2.58
CA THR A 244 14.32 -9.92 1.30
C THR A 244 13.81 -8.48 1.50
N LEU A 245 12.97 -8.27 2.52
CA LEU A 245 12.45 -6.94 2.89
C LEU A 245 13.48 -6.10 3.65
N ARG A 246 14.50 -6.73 4.26
CA ARG A 246 15.59 -5.98 4.92
C ARG A 246 16.42 -5.15 3.95
N HIS A 247 16.47 -5.57 2.69
CA HIS A 247 17.15 -4.86 1.62
C HIS A 247 16.26 -3.79 0.95
N LEU A 248 15.02 -3.63 1.40
CA LEU A 248 14.14 -2.59 0.91
C LEU A 248 14.59 -1.24 1.47
N ASN A 249 14.89 -0.30 0.58
CA ASN A 249 15.19 1.07 0.98
C ASN A 249 13.88 1.80 1.35
N SER A 250 13.46 1.69 2.61
CA SER A 250 12.24 2.34 3.09
C SER A 250 12.40 3.86 3.16
N SER A 251 13.63 4.37 3.31
CA SER A 251 13.97 5.79 3.32
C SER A 251 13.99 6.45 1.94
N ALA A 252 13.77 5.71 0.86
CA ALA A 252 13.82 6.25 -0.51
C ALA A 252 12.88 7.45 -0.70
N ALA A 253 11.67 7.37 -0.12
CA ALA A 253 10.69 8.44 -0.18
C ALA A 253 11.14 9.67 0.63
N GLU A 254 11.70 9.48 1.82
CA GLU A 254 12.19 10.58 2.67
C GLU A 254 13.35 11.32 1.99
N CYS A 255 14.32 10.59 1.44
CA CYS A 255 15.40 11.18 0.65
C CYS A 255 14.89 11.95 -0.58
N GLY A 256 13.94 11.37 -1.31
CA GLY A 256 13.34 12.00 -2.48
C GLY A 256 12.54 13.27 -2.13
N ASN A 257 11.78 13.22 -1.03
CA ASN A 257 11.00 14.35 -0.53
C ASN A 257 11.89 15.48 -0.02
N ALA A 258 13.01 15.17 0.64
CA ALA A 258 14.04 16.16 0.98
C ALA A 258 14.61 16.84 -0.28
N GLY A 259 14.77 16.07 -1.37
CA GLY A 259 15.09 16.58 -2.70
C GLY A 259 14.04 17.57 -3.22
N LEU A 260 12.76 17.19 -3.21
CA LEU A 260 11.64 18.05 -3.61
C LEU A 260 11.55 19.33 -2.76
N GLY A 261 12.00 19.28 -1.51
CA GLY A 261 12.14 20.45 -0.64
C GLY A 261 12.93 21.60 -1.27
N ARG A 262 13.88 21.31 -2.17
CA ARG A 262 14.72 22.31 -2.87
C ARG A 262 13.92 23.18 -3.84
N ILE A 263 12.86 22.64 -4.45
CA ILE A 263 11.99 23.36 -5.38
C ILE A 263 10.71 23.88 -4.73
N LYS A 264 10.49 23.61 -3.43
CA LYS A 264 9.25 23.93 -2.71
C LYS A 264 8.82 25.39 -2.89
N LYS A 265 9.73 26.35 -2.77
CA LYS A 265 9.42 27.77 -2.96
C LYS A 265 9.02 28.08 -4.41
N SER A 266 9.81 27.64 -5.39
CA SER A 266 9.53 27.86 -6.81
C SER A 266 8.18 27.28 -7.24
N VAL A 267 7.85 26.08 -6.75
CA VAL A 267 6.54 25.44 -6.99
C VAL A 267 5.41 26.21 -6.32
N ALA A 268 5.59 26.64 -5.06
CA ALA A 268 4.53 27.30 -4.28
C ALA A 268 4.09 28.67 -4.85
N TYR A 269 4.94 29.35 -5.61
CA TYR A 269 4.63 30.63 -6.25
C TYR A 269 4.34 30.52 -7.75
N ALA A 270 4.36 29.31 -8.30
CA ALA A 270 4.07 29.08 -9.71
C ALA A 270 2.57 28.83 -9.95
N THR A 271 2.08 29.19 -11.14
CA THR A 271 0.77 28.71 -11.62
C THR A 271 0.79 27.18 -11.73
N ALA A 272 -0.36 26.51 -11.64
CA ALA A 272 -0.43 25.04 -11.69
C ALA A 272 0.32 24.40 -12.90
N PRO A 273 0.22 24.89 -14.15
CA PRO A 273 0.98 24.31 -15.26
C PRO A 273 2.49 24.45 -15.09
N HIS A 274 2.95 25.60 -14.60
CA HIS A 274 4.37 25.85 -14.32
C HIS A 274 4.88 25.00 -13.15
N ALA A 275 4.09 24.83 -12.09
CA ALA A 275 4.42 23.96 -10.97
C ALA A 275 4.63 22.50 -11.41
N VAL A 276 3.76 22.00 -12.30
CA VAL A 276 3.90 20.66 -12.91
C VAL A 276 5.17 20.59 -13.76
N ALA A 277 5.44 21.59 -14.60
CA ALA A 277 6.63 21.62 -15.45
C ALA A 277 7.93 21.65 -14.65
N ILE A 278 8.02 22.49 -13.60
CA ILE A 278 9.17 22.59 -12.70
C ILE A 278 9.40 21.25 -12.00
N THR A 279 8.35 20.66 -11.42
CA THR A 279 8.44 19.37 -10.73
C THR A 279 8.90 18.26 -11.68
N LYS A 280 8.31 18.18 -12.88
CA LYS A 280 8.71 17.21 -13.90
C LYS A 280 10.19 17.37 -14.31
N HIS A 281 10.63 18.60 -14.55
CA HIS A 281 12.01 18.85 -14.94
C HIS A 281 13.00 18.48 -13.82
N PHE A 282 12.68 18.87 -12.59
CA PHE A 282 13.48 18.51 -11.42
C PHE A 282 13.60 17.00 -11.24
N LEU A 283 12.48 16.27 -11.28
CA LEU A 283 12.49 14.80 -11.14
C LEU A 283 13.24 14.11 -12.29
N SER A 284 13.19 14.67 -13.51
CA SER A 284 13.97 14.16 -14.64
C SER A 284 15.49 14.28 -14.40
N LEU A 285 15.95 15.41 -13.83
CA LEU A 285 17.34 15.59 -13.45
C LEU A 285 17.74 14.69 -12.28
N TRP A 286 16.89 14.60 -11.26
CA TRP A 286 17.07 13.70 -10.12
C TRP A 286 17.25 12.25 -10.57
N ASN A 287 16.35 11.77 -11.43
CA ASN A 287 16.40 10.40 -11.95
C ASN A 287 17.67 10.14 -12.75
N ARG A 288 18.11 11.08 -13.59
CA ARG A 288 19.39 10.95 -14.31
C ARG A 288 20.57 10.83 -13.36
N GLN A 289 20.60 11.63 -12.29
CA GLN A 289 21.64 11.54 -11.28
C GLN A 289 21.62 10.18 -10.56
N LYS A 290 20.45 9.74 -10.09
CA LYS A 290 20.31 8.45 -9.40
C LYS A 290 20.67 7.26 -10.27
N ILE A 291 20.29 7.27 -11.54
CA ILE A 291 20.67 6.22 -12.49
C ILE A 291 22.20 6.19 -12.67
N ARG A 292 22.87 7.35 -12.78
CA ARG A 292 24.34 7.40 -12.87
C ARG A 292 25.02 6.83 -11.61
N GLU A 293 24.53 7.22 -10.43
CA GLU A 293 25.04 6.70 -9.15
C GLU A 293 24.93 5.16 -9.11
N LEU A 294 23.80 4.60 -9.55
CA LEU A 294 23.61 3.15 -9.60
C LEU A 294 24.52 2.45 -10.62
N THR A 295 24.76 3.07 -11.78
CA THR A 295 25.65 2.49 -12.79
C THR A 295 27.12 2.49 -12.37
N HIS A 296 27.56 3.49 -11.58
CA HIS A 296 28.93 3.56 -11.07
C HIS A 296 29.21 2.58 -9.93
N VAL A 297 28.18 2.17 -9.18
CA VAL A 297 28.31 1.17 -8.11
C VAL A 297 28.36 -0.27 -8.65
N ALA A 298 27.91 -0.48 -9.89
CA ALA A 298 27.88 -1.80 -10.54
C ALA A 298 29.13 -2.13 -11.38
N SER A 299 30.09 -1.20 -11.49
CA SER A 299 31.37 -1.33 -12.19
C SER A 299 32.52 -1.45 -11.21
#